data_AF-A0A7W6FS50-F1
#
_entry.id   AF-A0A7W6FS50-F1
#
_cell.length_a   1.000
_cell.length_b   1.000
_cell.length_c   1.000
_cell.angle_alpha   90.00
_cell.angle_beta   90.00
_cell.angle_gamma   90.00
#
_symmetry.space_group_name_H-M   'P 1'
#
loop_
_entity.id
_entity.type
_entity.pdbx_description
1 polymer ?
#
loop_
_entity_poly.entity_id
_entity_poly.type
_entity_poly.pdbx_seq_one_letter_code
_entity_poly.pdbx_strand_id
1 'polypeptide(L)' 'MSNKAATISAAVPADVKAEAAAVAEAHGMSLAALVRELVARVAARETETLAWLDEARR' A
#
# COMPACT_ATOMS: atom_id res chain seq x y z
N MET A 1 -19.31 8.55 12.54
CA MET A 1 -18.64 7.24 12.71
C MET A 1 -17.29 7.49 13.38
N SER A 2 -17.01 6.89 14.53
CA SER A 2 -15.65 6.95 15.09
C SER A 2 -14.73 6.10 14.22
N ASN A 3 -13.86 6.75 13.44
CA ASN A 3 -12.80 6.07 12.69
C ASN A 3 -11.73 5.60 13.69
N LYS A 4 -11.94 4.44 14.31
CA LYS A 4 -10.98 3.85 15.23
C LYS A 4 -9.80 3.34 14.41
N ALA A 5 -8.60 3.85 14.69
CA ALA A 5 -7.38 3.32 14.11
C ALA A 5 -7.25 1.83 14.49
N ALA A 6 -7.20 0.98 13.47
CA ALA A 6 -6.98 -0.46 13.62
C ALA A 6 -5.57 -0.79 13.13
N THR A 7 -4.86 -1.61 13.88
CA THR A 7 -3.58 -2.18 13.45
C THR A 7 -3.87 -3.48 12.71
N ILE A 8 -3.41 -3.57 11.47
CA ILE A 8 -3.52 -4.77 10.63
C ILE A 8 -2.12 -5.35 10.48
N SER A 9 -1.99 -6.66 10.69
CA SER A 9 -0.78 -7.41 10.41
C SER A 9 -1.00 -8.28 9.18
N ALA A 10 -0.02 -8.30 8.27
CA ALA A 10 -0.04 -9.13 7.08
C ALA A 10 1.34 -9.77 6.89
N ALA A 11 1.36 -11.04 6.51
CA ALA A 11 2.58 -11.69 6.08
C ALA A 11 2.92 -11.21 4.67
N VAL A 12 4.15 -10.74 4.49
CA VAL A 12 4.67 -10.26 3.20
C VAL A 12 6.07 -10.86 3.01
N PRO A 13 6.40 -11.38 1.81
CA PRO A 13 7.75 -11.81 1.48
C PRO A 13 8.79 -10.71 1.79
N ALA A 14 9.98 -11.13 2.23
CA ALA A 14 11.00 -10.21 2.74
C ALA A 14 11.61 -9.33 1.62
N ASP A 15 11.77 -9.90 0.43
CA ASP A 15 12.17 -9.24 -0.81
C ASP A 15 11.17 -8.14 -1.20
N VAL A 16 9.87 -8.45 -1.25
CA VAL A 16 8.81 -7.47 -1.54
C VAL A 16 8.82 -6.33 -0.53
N LYS A 17 9.03 -6.64 0.76
CA LYS A 17 9.13 -5.62 1.81
C LYS A 17 10.36 -4.72 1.64
N ALA A 18 11.50 -5.29 1.23
CA ALA A 18 12.73 -4.53 0.99
C ALA A 18 12.59 -3.59 -0.21
N GLU A 19 11.99 -4.07 -1.31
CA GLU A 19 11.71 -3.24 -2.48
C GLU A 19 10.78 -2.07 -2.15
N ALA A 20 9.68 -2.34 -1.46
CA ALA A 20 8.75 -1.29 -1.05
C ALA A 20 9.39 -0.27 -0.10
N ALA A 21 10.32 -0.70 0.76
CA ALA A 21 11.09 0.21 1.62
C ALA A 21 12.02 1.11 0.80
N ALA A 22 12.74 0.56 -0.17
CA ALA A 22 13.62 1.34 -1.04
C ALA A 22 12.85 2.37 -1.87
N VAL A 23 11.67 2.00 -2.38
CA VAL A 23 10.76 2.94 -3.07
C VAL A 23 10.30 4.04 -2.12
N ALA A 24 9.86 3.68 -0.91
CA ALA A 24 9.43 4.67 0.07
C ALA A 24 10.55 5.67 0.41
N GLU A 25 11.77 5.19 0.62
CA GLU A 25 12.95 6.02 0.86
C GLU A 25 13.26 6.96 -0.31
N ALA A 26 13.23 6.46 -1.55
CA ALA A 26 13.45 7.27 -2.75
C ALA A 26 12.42 8.42 -2.89
N HIS A 27 11.21 8.22 -2.37
CA HIS A 27 10.16 9.23 -2.34
C HIS A 27 10.10 10.04 -1.04
N GLY A 28 11.08 9.89 -0.12
CA GLY A 28 11.13 10.63 1.14
C GLY A 28 9.97 10.33 2.09
N MET A 29 9.38 9.13 1.98
CA MET A 29 8.20 8.71 2.74
C MET A 29 8.47 7.47 3.57
N SER A 30 7.69 7.27 4.64
CA SER A 30 7.73 6.01 5.38
C SER A 30 6.98 4.91 4.63
N LEU A 31 7.43 3.66 4.76
CA LEU A 31 6.72 2.50 4.21
C LEU A 31 5.26 2.43 4.70
N ALA A 32 5.00 2.78 5.95
CA ALA A 32 3.64 2.80 6.49
C ALA A 32 2.76 3.88 5.83
N ALA A 33 3.32 5.04 5.48
CA ALA A 33 2.60 6.08 4.75
C ALA A 33 2.28 5.63 3.32
N LEU A 34 3.24 5.01 2.63
CA LEU A 34 3.05 4.44 1.30
C LEU A 34 1.89 3.43 1.28
N VAL A 35 1.89 2.47 2.21
CA VAL A 35 0.84 1.44 2.29
C VAL A 35 -0.53 2.04 2.63
N ARG A 36 -0.59 3.03 3.54
CA ARG A 36 -1.86 3.69 3.88
C ARG A 36 -2.46 4.44 2.69
N GLU A 37 -1.63 5.13 1.92
CA GLU A 37 -2.06 5.84 0.72
C GLU A 37 -2.61 4.86 -0.32
N LEU A 38 -1.90 3.76 -0.59
CA LEU A 38 -2.38 2.72 -1.51
C LEU A 38 -3.73 2.16 -1.07
N VAL A 39 -3.87 1.80 0.22
CA VAL A 39 -5.13 1.28 0.76
C VAL A 39 -6.25 2.32 0.68
N ALA A 40 -5.95 3.60 0.89
CA ALA A 40 -6.93 4.67 0.76
C ALA A 40 -7.45 4.82 -0.68
N ARG A 41 -6.57 4.75 -1.68
CA ARG A 41 -6.96 4.77 -3.11
C ARG A 41 -7.80 3.56 -3.50
N VAL A 42 -7.44 2.38 -3.02
CA VAL A 42 -8.23 1.16 -3.20
C VAL A 42 -9.62 1.30 -2.54
N ALA A 43 -9.68 1.82 -1.31
CA ALA A 43 -10.94 2.07 -0.61
C ALA A 43 -11.82 3.11 -1.32
N ALA A 44 -11.19 4.11 -1.95
CA ALA A 44 -11.87 5.09 -2.80
C ALA A 44 -12.27 4.55 -4.18
N ARG A 45 -11.93 3.30 -4.50
CA ARG A 45 -12.16 2.65 -5.81
C ARG A 45 -11.57 3.44 -6.98
N GLU A 46 -10.37 3.99 -6.78
CA GLU A 46 -9.68 4.74 -7.83
C GLU A 46 -9.35 3.82 -9.01
N THR A 47 -9.85 4.19 -10.20
CA THR A 47 -9.86 3.33 -11.38
C THR A 47 -8.47 2.91 -11.84
N GLU A 48 -7.50 3.83 -11.83
CA GLU A 48 -6.13 3.54 -12.29
C GLU A 48 -5.42 2.59 -11.34
N THR A 49 -5.47 2.86 -10.03
CA THR A 49 -4.96 1.97 -8.99
C THR A 49 -5.58 0.56 -9.08
N LEU A 50 -6.90 0.45 -9.28
CA LEU A 50 -7.56 -0.85 -9.40
C LEU A 50 -7.15 -1.59 -10.68
N ALA A 51 -7.08 -0.89 -11.82
CA ALA A 51 -6.64 -1.49 -13.08
C ALA A 51 -5.19 -1.99 -13.00
N TRP A 52 -4.30 -1.22 -12.37
CA TRP A 52 -2.91 -1.63 -12.13
C TRP A 52 -2.83 -2.88 -11.24
N LEU A 53 -3.60 -2.94 -10.16
CA LEU A 53 -3.65 -4.11 -9.28
C LEU A 53 -4.21 -5.36 -9.97
N ASP A 54 -5.21 -5.19 -10.83
CA ASP A 54 -5.79 -6.30 -11.59
C ASP A 54 -4.81 -6.83 -12.64
N GLU A 55 -4.04 -5.96 -13.30
CA GLU A 55 -3.00 -6.38 -14.23
C GLU A 55 -1.85 -7.10 -13.50
N ALA A 56 -1.41 -6.58 -12.35
CA ALA A 56 -0.36 -7.21 -11.53
C ALA A 56 -0.77 -8.58 -10.95
N ARG A 57 -2.07 -8.90 -10.93
CA ARG A 57 -2.59 -10.21 -10.46
C ARG A 57 -2.61 -11.27 -11.56
N ARG A 58 -2.63 -10.88 -12.83
CA ARG A 58 -2.69 -11.80 -13.97
C ARG A 58 -1.34 -12.49 -14.19
#